data_AF-A0A453H6E9-F1
#
_entry.id   AF-A0A453H6E9-F1
#
_cell.length_a   1.000
_cell.length_b   1.000
_cell.length_c   1.000
_cell.angle_alpha   90.00
_cell.angle_beta   90.00
_cell.angle_gamma   90.00
#
_symmetry.space_group_name_H-M   'P 1'
#
loop_
_entity.id
_entity.type
_entity.pdbx_description
1 polymer ?
#
loop_
_entity_poly.entity_id
_entity_poly.type
_entity_poly.pdbx_seq_one_letter_code
_entity_poly.pdbx_strand_id
1 'polypeptide(L)'
;MEYKGKKRFVRMFVTFKPLCDGFLAGCRPYLAIDSTHLTGKYRGQLAIACAVDGHNWLYPVAYAIIDSETTESWDWFMEKLHQAIGCPPGLAICSDAGKGIDSAIEEVYKYAEHRECMRHLVVNFKKKFHGKVFDDHMWPAAYSWTPEAFEAHMAAIHEKKPKAIEYLTRYHSRLWSRSKFSTSSKVDYVTNNLAECFNNWINKHKGMMLFQLVDKIRRKILVKMEKRRRIAKKLEGHRILPSVMKELNAKSRGLDIEYERIDHMKAEVSEGGEDGKRHVVDLDMRTCTCREFQVSGKPCKHAISCITGIRGVTIEDFVDDYYSVAKFAAAYTPVMPGLTDASQWPKKTHEFFLHP
;
A
#
# COMPACT_ATOMS: atom_id res chain seq x y z
N MET A 1 -16.09 -19.47 -21.51
CA MET A 1 -17.53 -19.32 -21.84
C MET A 1 -17.71 -19.59 -23.32
N GLU A 2 -18.76 -20.30 -23.71
CA GLU A 2 -19.09 -20.48 -25.14
C GLU A 2 -19.99 -19.34 -25.62
N TYR A 3 -19.69 -18.78 -26.78
CA TYR A 3 -20.52 -17.78 -27.45
C TYR A 3 -20.68 -18.21 -28.90
N LYS A 4 -21.93 -18.46 -29.32
CA LYS A 4 -22.26 -18.97 -30.67
C LYS A 4 -21.45 -20.23 -31.06
N GLY A 5 -21.32 -21.19 -30.13
CA GLY A 5 -20.61 -22.45 -30.38
C GLY A 5 -19.08 -22.34 -30.46
N LYS A 6 -18.49 -21.21 -30.04
CA LYS A 6 -17.03 -21.02 -29.99
C LYS A 6 -16.60 -20.62 -28.59
N LYS A 7 -15.44 -21.09 -28.12
CA LYS A 7 -14.89 -20.68 -26.82
C LYS A 7 -14.44 -19.22 -26.90
N ARG A 8 -14.88 -18.37 -25.97
CA ARG A 8 -14.50 -16.96 -25.89
C ARG A 8 -13.52 -16.75 -24.74
N PHE A 9 -12.48 -15.94 -24.96
CA PHE A 9 -11.63 -15.44 -23.87
C PHE A 9 -12.47 -14.63 -22.87
N VAL A 10 -12.35 -14.94 -21.58
CA VAL A 10 -13.09 -14.27 -20.49
C VAL A 10 -12.13 -13.47 -19.63
N ARG A 11 -11.15 -14.16 -19.02
CA ARG A 11 -10.23 -13.58 -18.05
C ARG A 11 -8.89 -14.30 -18.04
N MET A 12 -7.84 -13.60 -17.63
CA MET A 12 -6.49 -14.13 -17.48
C MET A 12 -5.82 -13.52 -16.27
N PHE A 13 -5.32 -14.35 -15.37
CA PHE A 13 -4.52 -13.94 -14.22
C PHE A 13 -3.05 -14.19 -14.53
N VAL A 14 -2.20 -13.21 -14.21
CA VAL A 14 -0.77 -13.28 -14.42
C VAL A 14 -0.04 -12.89 -13.16
N THR A 15 0.76 -13.82 -12.67
CA THR A 15 1.82 -13.56 -11.68
C THR A 15 3.05 -14.35 -12.08
N PHE A 16 4.20 -13.96 -11.56
CA PHE A 16 5.44 -14.69 -11.72
C PHE A 16 5.89 -15.14 -10.34
N LYS A 17 6.27 -16.42 -10.19
CA LYS A 17 6.77 -16.94 -8.91
C LYS A 17 7.84 -16.05 -8.26
N PRO A 18 8.83 -15.52 -9.01
CA PRO A 18 9.79 -14.55 -8.46
C PRO A 18 9.18 -13.29 -7.85
N LEU A 19 8.04 -12.80 -8.36
CA LEU A 19 7.36 -11.65 -7.80
C LEU A 19 6.69 -11.99 -6.47
N CYS A 20 5.99 -13.13 -6.40
CA CYS A 20 5.39 -13.63 -5.16
C CYS A 20 6.45 -13.87 -4.09
N ASP A 21 7.53 -14.59 -4.45
CA ASP A 21 8.62 -14.91 -3.53
C ASP A 21 9.30 -13.63 -3.00
N GLY A 22 9.54 -12.65 -3.87
CA GLY A 22 10.13 -11.37 -3.47
C GLY A 22 9.19 -10.53 -2.58
N PHE A 23 7.90 -10.52 -2.88
CA PHE A 23 6.90 -9.85 -2.03
C PHE A 23 6.92 -10.43 -0.61
N LEU A 24 6.84 -11.75 -0.47
CA LEU A 24 6.82 -12.43 0.83
C LEU A 24 8.14 -12.31 1.59
N ALA A 25 9.27 -12.28 0.87
CA ALA A 25 10.59 -12.22 1.51
C ALA A 25 10.95 -10.81 2.02
N GLY A 26 10.59 -9.76 1.27
CA GLY A 26 11.19 -8.44 1.45
C GLY A 26 10.25 -7.24 1.42
N CYS A 27 9.05 -7.34 0.85
CA CYS A 27 8.11 -6.22 0.84
C CYS A 27 7.37 -6.10 2.19
N ARG A 28 6.83 -4.91 2.46
CA ARG A 28 5.85 -4.75 3.53
C ARG A 28 4.57 -5.47 3.15
N PRO A 29 3.85 -6.11 4.11
CA PRO A 29 2.64 -6.87 3.84
C PRO A 29 1.48 -5.90 3.60
N TYR A 30 1.52 -5.24 2.46
CA TYR A 30 0.55 -4.25 2.01
C TYR A 30 0.29 -4.44 0.53
N LEU A 31 -0.98 -4.44 0.15
CA LEU A 31 -1.42 -4.50 -1.25
C LEU A 31 -2.33 -3.32 -1.57
N ALA A 32 -1.93 -2.56 -2.56
CA ALA A 32 -2.77 -1.63 -3.29
C ALA A 32 -3.44 -2.39 -4.45
N ILE A 33 -4.77 -2.46 -4.43
CA ILE A 33 -5.56 -3.14 -5.45
C ILE A 33 -6.48 -2.13 -6.14
N ASP A 34 -6.51 -2.22 -7.47
CA ASP A 34 -7.31 -1.34 -8.32
C ASP A 34 -7.53 -2.00 -9.68
N SER A 35 -8.43 -1.44 -10.47
CA SER A 35 -8.64 -1.79 -11.87
C SER A 35 -8.58 -0.55 -12.75
N THR A 36 -8.26 -0.77 -14.03
CA THR A 36 -8.28 0.33 -14.99
C THR A 36 -8.72 -0.12 -16.37
N HIS A 37 -9.48 0.73 -17.04
CA HIS A 37 -10.03 0.44 -18.36
C HIS A 37 -8.95 0.27 -19.41
N LEU A 38 -9.09 -0.76 -20.24
CA LEU A 38 -8.32 -0.90 -21.47
C LEU A 38 -8.90 0.03 -22.55
N THR A 39 -8.03 0.69 -23.32
CA THR A 39 -8.40 1.82 -24.21
C THR A 39 -8.29 1.50 -25.70
N GLY A 40 -8.24 0.21 -26.06
CA GLY A 40 -8.02 -0.24 -27.43
C GLY A 40 -9.21 -1.00 -28.03
N LYS A 41 -8.89 -1.92 -28.94
CA LYS A 41 -9.88 -2.84 -29.53
C LYS A 41 -10.57 -3.69 -28.46
N TYR A 42 -9.84 -4.08 -27.41
CA TYR A 42 -10.35 -4.86 -26.29
C TYR A 42 -10.78 -3.93 -25.16
N ARG A 43 -12.07 -3.95 -24.80
CA ARG A 43 -12.68 -2.98 -23.85
C ARG A 43 -12.89 -3.50 -22.42
N GLY A 44 -12.12 -4.52 -22.03
CA GLY A 44 -12.13 -5.04 -20.66
C GLY A 44 -11.38 -4.15 -19.65
N GLN A 45 -11.05 -4.74 -18.52
CA GLN A 45 -10.36 -4.10 -17.41
C GLN A 45 -9.04 -4.79 -17.11
N LEU A 46 -8.08 -4.02 -16.60
CA LEU A 46 -6.86 -4.54 -16.03
C LEU A 46 -6.88 -4.36 -14.52
N ALA A 47 -7.17 -5.43 -13.78
CA ALA A 47 -7.02 -5.48 -12.33
C ALA A 47 -5.55 -5.66 -11.95
N ILE A 48 -5.10 -4.98 -10.89
CA ILE A 48 -3.70 -4.96 -10.47
C ILE A 48 -3.58 -5.14 -8.97
N ALA A 49 -2.53 -5.82 -8.54
CA ALA A 49 -2.12 -5.91 -7.14
C ALA A 49 -0.66 -5.46 -7.04
N CYS A 50 -0.43 -4.38 -6.31
CA CYS A 50 0.89 -3.78 -6.11
C CYS A 50 1.23 -3.70 -4.63
N ALA A 51 2.45 -4.09 -4.27
CA ALA A 51 3.00 -3.91 -2.94
C ALA A 51 3.94 -2.70 -2.87
N VAL A 52 4.52 -2.48 -1.69
CA VAL A 52 5.51 -1.44 -1.43
C VAL A 52 6.76 -2.04 -0.79
N ASP A 53 7.93 -1.67 -1.31
CA ASP A 53 9.22 -2.06 -0.73
C ASP A 53 9.69 -1.06 0.35
N GLY A 54 10.85 -1.33 0.96
CA GLY A 54 11.45 -0.47 1.98
C GLY A 54 11.79 0.95 1.50
N HIS A 55 11.95 1.18 0.19
CA HIS A 55 12.18 2.52 -0.37
C HIS A 55 10.89 3.31 -0.62
N ASN A 56 9.73 2.78 -0.20
CA ASN A 56 8.42 3.28 -0.61
C ASN A 56 8.17 3.18 -2.12
N TRP A 57 8.89 2.30 -2.83
CA TRP A 57 8.70 2.14 -4.26
C TRP A 57 7.70 1.04 -4.57
N LEU A 58 6.92 1.27 -5.64
CA LEU A 58 5.93 0.32 -6.13
C LEU A 58 6.56 -1.03 -6.52
N TYR A 59 6.06 -2.13 -5.98
CA TYR A 59 6.44 -3.49 -6.33
C TYR A 59 5.26 -4.22 -6.99
N PRO A 60 5.31 -4.59 -8.28
CA PRO A 60 4.24 -5.36 -8.92
C PRO A 60 4.16 -6.77 -8.35
N VAL A 61 2.98 -7.23 -7.92
CA VAL A 61 2.77 -8.59 -7.44
C VAL A 61 2.06 -9.43 -8.50
N ALA A 62 0.87 -9.01 -8.91
CA ALA A 62 0.07 -9.69 -9.92
C ALA A 62 -0.81 -8.71 -10.68
N TYR A 63 -1.35 -9.16 -11.81
CA TYR A 63 -2.37 -8.44 -12.56
C TYR A 63 -3.30 -9.42 -13.28
N ALA A 64 -4.49 -8.98 -13.63
CA ALA A 64 -5.44 -9.77 -14.40
C ALA A 64 -6.14 -8.93 -15.46
N ILE A 65 -6.39 -9.55 -16.60
CA ILE A 65 -7.34 -9.03 -17.59
C ILE A 65 -8.68 -9.67 -17.26
N ILE A 66 -9.68 -8.84 -16.99
CA ILE A 66 -11.06 -9.25 -16.74
C ILE A 66 -11.99 -8.54 -17.74
N ASP A 67 -13.15 -9.12 -18.00
CA ASP A 67 -14.12 -8.58 -18.96
C ASP A 67 -14.87 -7.36 -18.40
N SER A 68 -15.18 -7.37 -17.10
CA SER A 68 -15.90 -6.31 -16.40
C SER A 68 -15.65 -6.32 -14.88
N GLU A 69 -15.92 -5.20 -14.21
CA GLU A 69 -15.85 -5.08 -12.75
C GLU A 69 -17.11 -5.61 -12.08
N THR A 70 -17.25 -6.94 -12.10
CA THR A 70 -18.32 -7.66 -11.40
C THR A 70 -17.77 -8.28 -10.12
N THR A 71 -18.66 -8.62 -9.17
CA THR A 71 -18.29 -9.37 -7.97
C THR A 71 -17.59 -10.68 -8.35
N GLU A 72 -18.12 -11.43 -9.32
CA GLU A 72 -17.50 -12.68 -9.81
C GLU A 72 -16.06 -12.49 -10.34
N SER A 73 -15.79 -11.38 -11.03
CA SER A 73 -14.44 -11.07 -11.52
C SER A 73 -13.47 -10.74 -10.38
N TRP A 74 -13.96 -10.01 -9.36
CA TRP A 74 -13.16 -9.66 -8.19
C TRP A 74 -12.92 -10.86 -7.27
N ASP A 75 -13.94 -11.67 -6.98
CA ASP A 75 -13.82 -12.90 -6.18
C ASP A 75 -12.74 -13.80 -6.80
N TRP A 76 -12.85 -14.06 -8.11
CA TRP A 76 -11.87 -14.86 -8.82
C TRP A 76 -10.47 -14.24 -8.83
N PHE A 77 -10.35 -12.92 -8.99
CA PHE A 77 -9.05 -12.26 -8.94
C PHE A 77 -8.41 -12.42 -7.55
N MET A 78 -9.18 -12.21 -6.49
CA MET A 78 -8.73 -12.33 -5.10
C MET A 78 -8.36 -13.78 -4.77
N GLU A 79 -9.16 -14.76 -5.20
CA GLU A 79 -8.85 -16.19 -5.05
C GLU A 79 -7.53 -16.56 -5.71
N LYS A 80 -7.29 -16.08 -6.94
CA LYS A 80 -6.04 -16.36 -7.66
C LYS A 80 -4.85 -15.64 -7.05
N LEU A 81 -5.05 -14.43 -6.54
CA LEU A 81 -4.03 -13.73 -5.78
C LEU A 81 -3.70 -14.49 -4.49
N HIS A 82 -4.72 -14.93 -3.73
CA HIS A 82 -4.55 -15.67 -2.48
C HIS A 82 -3.88 -17.03 -2.71
N GLN A 83 -4.21 -17.73 -3.79
CA GLN A 83 -3.50 -18.95 -4.20
C GLN A 83 -2.01 -18.69 -4.47
N ALA A 84 -1.64 -17.48 -4.91
CA ALA A 84 -0.28 -17.14 -5.29
C ALA A 84 0.60 -16.64 -4.12
N ILE A 85 0.01 -15.95 -3.13
CA ILE A 85 0.76 -15.31 -2.02
C ILE A 85 0.25 -15.67 -0.62
N GLY A 86 -0.88 -16.36 -0.50
CA GLY A 86 -1.56 -16.62 0.76
C GLY A 86 -2.03 -15.33 1.44
N CYS A 87 -2.08 -15.35 2.78
CA CYS A 87 -2.38 -14.19 3.61
C CYS A 87 -1.23 -14.00 4.62
N PRO A 88 -0.13 -13.33 4.25
CA PRO A 88 1.00 -13.13 5.16
C PRO A 88 0.57 -12.37 6.43
N PRO A 89 1.20 -12.63 7.59
CA PRO A 89 0.86 -11.95 8.83
C PRO A 89 0.92 -10.43 8.69
N GLY A 90 -0.12 -9.75 9.19
CA GLY A 90 -0.20 -8.29 9.13
C GLY A 90 -0.53 -7.71 7.76
N LEU A 91 -1.03 -8.53 6.82
CA LEU A 91 -1.45 -8.06 5.50
C LEU A 91 -2.51 -6.96 5.63
N ALA A 92 -2.25 -5.82 5.00
CA ALA A 92 -3.21 -4.75 4.79
C ALA A 92 -3.51 -4.60 3.29
N ILE A 93 -4.79 -4.52 2.92
CA ILE A 93 -5.25 -4.34 1.54
C ILE A 93 -5.94 -2.99 1.46
N CYS A 94 -5.49 -2.14 0.55
CA CYS A 94 -6.17 -0.88 0.22
C CYS A 94 -6.79 -0.98 -1.16
N SER A 95 -8.10 -0.71 -1.24
CA SER A 95 -8.86 -0.69 -2.48
C SER A 95 -9.67 0.59 -2.62
N ASP A 96 -10.22 0.76 -3.81
CA ASP A 96 -11.23 1.78 -4.08
C ASP A 96 -12.60 1.36 -3.51
N ALA A 97 -13.48 2.33 -3.32
CA ALA A 97 -14.80 2.19 -2.69
C ALA A 97 -15.83 1.49 -3.61
N GLY A 98 -15.57 0.23 -3.96
CA GLY A 98 -16.39 -0.57 -4.87
C GLY A 98 -17.00 -1.79 -4.18
N LYS A 99 -18.33 -1.90 -4.18
CA LYS A 99 -19.04 -3.01 -3.52
C LYS A 99 -18.53 -4.41 -3.93
N GLY A 100 -18.20 -4.59 -5.21
CA GLY A 100 -17.71 -5.88 -5.71
C GLY A 100 -16.32 -6.25 -5.19
N ILE A 101 -15.38 -5.29 -5.18
CA ILE A 101 -14.02 -5.53 -4.66
C ILE A 101 -14.03 -5.69 -3.14
N ASP A 102 -14.89 -4.94 -2.43
CA ASP A 102 -14.99 -5.01 -0.98
C ASP A 102 -15.50 -6.38 -0.52
N SER A 103 -16.58 -6.88 -1.12
CA SER A 103 -17.09 -8.23 -0.82
C SER A 103 -16.06 -9.32 -1.08
N ALA A 104 -15.33 -9.24 -2.20
CA ALA A 104 -14.32 -10.22 -2.56
C ALA A 104 -13.15 -10.26 -1.57
N ILE A 105 -12.72 -9.09 -1.09
CA ILE A 105 -11.63 -9.01 -0.09
C ILE A 105 -12.08 -9.63 1.24
N GLU A 106 -13.28 -9.30 1.72
CA GLU A 106 -13.79 -9.84 2.99
C GLU A 106 -13.96 -11.36 2.96
N GLU A 107 -14.38 -11.91 1.82
CA GLU A 107 -14.60 -13.34 1.67
C GLU A 107 -13.27 -14.12 1.62
N VAL A 108 -12.32 -13.64 0.79
CA VAL A 108 -11.06 -14.34 0.53
C VAL A 108 -9.98 -14.04 1.57
N TYR A 109 -9.87 -12.80 2.05
CA TYR A 109 -8.84 -12.33 2.97
C TYR A 109 -9.39 -11.96 4.35
N LYS A 110 -10.06 -12.91 5.00
CA LYS A 110 -10.75 -12.73 6.31
C LYS A 110 -9.90 -12.12 7.43
N TYR A 111 -8.58 -12.31 7.38
CA TYR A 111 -7.64 -11.84 8.41
C TYR A 111 -6.82 -10.61 7.98
N ALA A 112 -6.98 -10.15 6.74
CA ALA A 112 -6.29 -8.95 6.27
C ALA A 112 -7.01 -7.70 6.76
N GLU A 113 -6.24 -6.68 7.10
CA GLU A 113 -6.80 -5.36 7.33
C GLU A 113 -7.29 -4.77 6.01
N HIS A 114 -8.57 -4.39 5.94
CA HIS A 114 -9.14 -3.76 4.75
C HIS A 114 -9.25 -2.25 4.91
N ARG A 115 -8.56 -1.53 4.02
CA ARG A 115 -8.49 -0.08 3.97
C ARG A 115 -9.20 0.46 2.73
N GLU A 116 -9.86 1.59 2.90
CA GLU A 116 -10.47 2.32 1.81
C GLU A 116 -9.61 3.54 1.43
N CYS A 117 -9.43 3.75 0.12
CA CYS A 117 -8.72 4.90 -0.40
C CYS A 117 -9.44 6.20 -0.06
N MET A 118 -8.81 7.05 0.76
CA MET A 118 -9.37 8.35 1.17
C MET A 118 -9.71 9.26 -0.01
N ARG A 119 -8.91 9.21 -1.09
CA ARG A 119 -9.19 9.99 -2.30
C ARG A 119 -10.53 9.61 -2.92
N HIS A 120 -10.80 8.31 -3.07
CA HIS A 120 -12.04 7.80 -3.63
C HIS A 120 -13.23 8.01 -2.70
N LEU A 121 -13.01 7.84 -1.39
CA LEU A 121 -13.98 8.20 -0.36
C LEU A 121 -14.39 9.67 -0.50
N VAL A 122 -13.43 10.60 -0.55
CA VAL A 122 -13.71 12.04 -0.69
C VAL A 122 -14.44 12.34 -2.00
N VAL A 123 -14.07 11.71 -3.12
CA VAL A 123 -14.76 11.88 -4.41
C VAL A 123 -16.23 11.46 -4.31
N ASN A 124 -16.52 10.31 -3.70
CA ASN A 124 -17.90 9.84 -3.53
C ASN A 124 -18.67 10.67 -2.50
N PHE A 125 -18.01 11.07 -1.42
CA PHE A 125 -18.57 11.92 -0.38
C PHE A 125 -18.96 13.30 -0.93
N LYS A 126 -18.08 13.92 -1.72
CA LYS A 126 -18.31 15.22 -2.36
C LYS A 126 -19.47 15.20 -3.35
N LYS A 127 -19.91 14.05 -3.87
CA LYS A 127 -21.15 14.00 -4.69
C LYS A 127 -22.41 14.32 -3.89
N LYS A 128 -22.38 14.15 -2.55
CA LYS A 128 -23.54 14.35 -1.67
C LYS A 128 -23.38 15.52 -0.70
N PHE A 129 -22.17 15.71 -0.17
CA PHE A 129 -21.90 16.68 0.88
C PHE A 129 -20.82 17.67 0.44
N HIS A 130 -21.10 18.95 0.64
CA HIS A 130 -20.20 20.04 0.26
C HIS A 130 -20.13 21.05 1.41
N GLY A 131 -19.01 21.78 1.48
CA GLY A 131 -18.83 22.87 2.43
C GLY A 131 -17.45 22.86 3.07
N LYS A 132 -17.03 24.06 3.52
CA LYS A 132 -15.70 24.32 4.07
C LYS A 132 -15.34 23.39 5.24
N VAL A 133 -16.31 23.00 6.07
CA VAL A 133 -16.08 22.05 7.18
C VAL A 133 -15.47 20.73 6.72
N PHE A 134 -15.83 20.24 5.53
CA PHE A 134 -15.28 18.97 5.04
C PHE A 134 -13.86 19.16 4.50
N ASP A 135 -13.58 20.27 3.83
CA ASP A 135 -12.23 20.59 3.36
C ASP A 135 -11.26 20.82 4.54
N ASP A 136 -11.76 21.43 5.62
CA ASP A 136 -10.99 21.72 6.83
C ASP A 136 -10.74 20.46 7.70
N HIS A 137 -11.62 19.46 7.69
CA HIS A 137 -11.57 18.36 8.67
C HIS A 137 -11.41 16.94 8.09
N MET A 138 -11.84 16.65 6.85
CA MET A 138 -11.81 15.27 6.33
C MET A 138 -10.39 14.75 6.12
N TRP A 139 -9.55 15.51 5.40
CA TRP A 139 -8.16 15.11 5.15
C TRP A 139 -7.33 15.07 6.44
N PRO A 140 -7.42 16.09 7.32
CA PRO A 140 -6.78 15.99 8.64
C PRO A 140 -7.22 14.78 9.44
N ALA A 141 -8.51 14.43 9.47
CA ALA A 141 -8.99 13.20 10.12
C ALA A 141 -8.32 11.94 9.55
N ALA A 142 -8.22 11.81 8.22
CA ALA A 142 -7.54 10.67 7.61
C ALA A 142 -6.06 10.57 8.01
N TYR A 143 -5.38 11.72 8.07
CA TYR A 143 -3.96 11.80 8.42
C TYR A 143 -3.67 11.79 9.93
N SER A 144 -4.68 11.91 10.80
CA SER A 144 -4.53 11.85 12.25
C SER A 144 -3.88 10.55 12.70
N TRP A 145 -2.84 10.66 13.51
CA TRP A 145 -2.15 9.50 14.08
C TRP A 145 -2.86 8.92 15.30
N THR A 146 -3.52 9.76 16.10
CA THR A 146 -4.16 9.38 17.37
C THR A 146 -5.68 9.30 17.22
N PRO A 147 -6.36 8.33 17.86
CA PRO A 147 -7.83 8.26 17.86
C PRO A 147 -8.49 9.56 18.33
N GLU A 148 -7.94 10.22 19.33
CA GLU A 148 -8.49 11.45 19.93
C GLU A 148 -8.52 12.60 18.91
N ALA A 149 -7.42 12.80 18.17
CA ALA A 149 -7.36 13.80 17.10
C ALA A 149 -8.33 13.47 15.95
N PHE A 150 -8.49 12.18 15.61
CA PHE A 150 -9.49 11.76 14.62
C PHE A 150 -10.90 12.10 15.08
N GLU A 151 -11.28 11.70 16.30
CA GLU A 151 -12.61 11.93 16.85
C GLU A 151 -12.91 13.42 17.02
N ALA A 152 -11.92 14.26 17.33
CA ALA A 152 -12.08 15.72 17.36
C ALA A 152 -12.47 16.30 15.98
N HIS A 153 -11.82 15.85 14.89
CA HIS A 153 -12.21 16.26 13.54
C HIS A 153 -13.60 15.74 13.17
N MET A 154 -13.93 14.50 13.54
CA MET A 154 -15.25 13.92 13.27
C MET A 154 -16.36 14.61 14.07
N ALA A 155 -16.10 15.02 15.30
CA ALA A 155 -17.04 15.79 16.14
C ALA A 155 -17.34 17.16 15.53
N ALA A 156 -16.32 17.87 15.02
CA ALA A 156 -16.51 19.16 14.33
C ALA A 156 -17.36 19.03 13.06
N ILE A 157 -17.22 17.91 12.33
CA ILE A 157 -18.08 17.59 11.19
C ILE A 157 -19.50 17.26 11.66
N HIS A 158 -19.63 16.44 12.71
CA HIS A 158 -20.91 16.02 13.28
C HIS A 158 -21.74 17.23 13.72
N GLU A 159 -21.14 18.17 14.46
CA GLU A 159 -21.80 19.36 14.96
C GLU A 159 -22.47 20.17 13.85
N LYS A 160 -21.79 20.34 12.71
CA LYS A 160 -22.32 21.13 11.59
C LYS A 160 -23.22 20.33 10.66
N LYS A 161 -22.94 19.03 10.46
CA LYS A 161 -23.60 18.17 9.48
C LYS A 161 -23.69 16.71 9.97
N PRO A 162 -24.59 16.38 10.92
CA PRO A 162 -24.73 15.02 11.47
C PRO A 162 -24.98 13.95 10.41
N LYS A 163 -25.83 14.27 9.41
CA LYS A 163 -26.16 13.37 8.28
C LYS A 163 -24.93 12.93 7.46
N ALA A 164 -23.86 13.73 7.46
CA ALA A 164 -22.62 13.38 6.77
C ALA A 164 -21.88 12.24 7.50
N ILE A 165 -21.91 12.25 8.84
CA ILE A 165 -21.34 11.19 9.67
C ILE A 165 -22.15 9.90 9.51
N GLU A 166 -23.48 9.98 9.56
CA GLU A 166 -24.35 8.82 9.29
C GLU A 166 -24.06 8.18 7.93
N TYR A 167 -23.82 9.01 6.91
CA TYR A 167 -23.42 8.55 5.59
C TYR A 167 -22.06 7.83 5.60
N LEU A 168 -21.04 8.41 6.25
CA LEU A 168 -19.73 7.76 6.37
C LEU A 168 -19.83 6.42 7.09
N THR A 169 -20.50 6.37 8.24
CA THR A 169 -20.69 5.13 9.00
C THR A 169 -21.42 4.05 8.21
N ARG A 170 -22.40 4.44 7.39
CA ARG A 170 -23.23 3.48 6.63
C ARG A 170 -22.55 2.97 5.35
N TYR A 171 -21.83 3.83 4.64
CA TYR A 171 -21.32 3.52 3.29
C TYR A 171 -19.80 3.40 3.20
N HIS A 172 -19.07 3.82 4.24
CA HIS A 172 -17.62 3.85 4.32
C HIS A 172 -17.15 3.20 5.64
N SER A 173 -17.53 1.93 5.83
CA SER A 173 -17.25 1.15 7.05
C SER A 173 -15.80 0.67 7.17
N ARG A 174 -14.98 0.87 6.13
CA ARG A 174 -13.59 0.42 6.08
C ARG A 174 -12.65 1.44 6.72
N LEU A 175 -11.42 1.01 7.01
CA LEU A 175 -10.43 1.89 7.62
C LEU A 175 -9.89 2.88 6.59
N TRP A 176 -9.99 4.18 6.87
CA TRP A 176 -9.44 5.23 6.00
C TRP A 176 -8.56 6.24 6.75
N SER A 177 -8.35 6.04 8.06
CA SER A 177 -7.52 6.91 8.91
C SER A 177 -6.36 6.15 9.56
N ARG A 178 -5.19 6.79 9.59
CA ARG A 178 -3.96 6.27 10.21
C ARG A 178 -4.15 5.91 11.68
N SER A 179 -5.01 6.65 12.38
CA SER A 179 -5.31 6.42 13.80
C SER A 179 -5.92 5.05 14.08
N LYS A 180 -6.55 4.44 13.07
CA LYS A 180 -7.23 3.15 13.18
C LYS A 180 -6.46 2.01 12.51
N PHE A 181 -5.38 2.31 11.76
CA PHE A 181 -4.58 1.29 11.11
C PHE A 181 -3.80 0.43 12.11
N SER A 182 -3.68 -0.85 11.78
CA SER A 182 -2.79 -1.81 12.39
C SER A 182 -1.34 -1.36 12.26
N THR A 183 -0.56 -1.73 13.26
CA THR A 183 0.87 -1.47 13.34
C THR A 183 1.68 -2.55 12.65
N SER A 184 1.08 -3.63 12.13
CA SER A 184 1.83 -4.78 11.59
C SER A 184 2.44 -4.52 10.22
N SER A 185 1.72 -3.81 9.32
CA SER A 185 2.17 -3.62 7.94
C SER A 185 3.28 -2.58 7.76
N LYS A 186 3.48 -1.71 8.76
CA LYS A 186 4.40 -0.56 8.71
C LYS A 186 4.14 0.36 7.50
N VAL A 187 2.86 0.48 7.13
CA VAL A 187 2.39 1.34 6.04
C VAL A 187 1.33 2.30 6.58
N ASP A 188 1.60 3.60 6.43
CA ASP A 188 0.75 4.72 6.86
C ASP A 188 -0.04 5.34 5.69
N TYR A 189 -0.17 4.63 4.57
CA TYR A 189 -0.84 5.14 3.38
C TYR A 189 -2.35 5.18 3.59
N VAL A 190 -2.93 6.36 3.33
CA VAL A 190 -4.39 6.60 3.32
C VAL A 190 -4.94 6.69 1.89
N THR A 191 -4.08 6.66 0.88
CA THR A 191 -4.46 6.70 -0.54
C THR A 191 -3.87 5.52 -1.30
N ASN A 192 -4.55 5.15 -2.40
CA ASN A 192 -4.14 4.07 -3.29
C ASN A 192 -3.13 4.55 -4.36
N ASN A 193 -2.16 5.39 -3.99
CA ASN A 193 -1.22 6.00 -4.94
C ASN A 193 -0.37 4.97 -5.70
N LEU A 194 -0.15 3.78 -5.13
CA LEU A 194 0.58 2.71 -5.79
C LEU A 194 -0.18 2.21 -7.02
N ALA A 195 -1.47 1.94 -6.90
CA ALA A 195 -2.29 1.55 -8.04
C ALA A 195 -2.26 2.63 -9.14
N GLU A 196 -2.43 3.90 -8.77
CA GLU A 196 -2.34 5.03 -9.70
C GLU A 196 -0.98 5.09 -10.41
N CYS A 197 0.12 4.87 -9.68
CA CYS A 197 1.47 4.82 -10.24
C CYS A 197 1.62 3.69 -11.27
N PHE A 198 1.05 2.51 -11.00
CA PHE A 198 1.06 1.41 -11.96
C PHE A 198 0.23 1.75 -13.20
N ASN A 199 -0.98 2.27 -13.00
CA ASN A 199 -1.89 2.68 -14.06
C ASN A 199 -1.23 3.70 -14.99
N ASN A 200 -0.52 4.68 -14.43
CA ASN A 200 0.28 5.66 -15.18
C ASN A 200 1.46 5.00 -15.91
N TRP A 201 2.15 4.05 -15.26
CA TRP A 201 3.30 3.35 -15.83
C TRP A 201 2.97 2.54 -17.09
N ILE A 202 1.73 2.06 -17.20
CA ILE A 202 1.24 1.27 -18.34
C ILE A 202 0.28 2.03 -19.26
N ASN A 203 -0.07 3.29 -18.95
CA ASN A 203 -1.16 4.02 -19.61
C ASN A 203 -1.06 4.02 -21.14
N LYS A 204 0.15 4.29 -21.67
CA LYS A 204 0.43 4.33 -23.12
C LYS A 204 0.35 2.97 -23.83
N HIS A 205 0.11 1.89 -23.09
CA HIS A 205 0.09 0.52 -23.61
C HIS A 205 -1.28 -0.14 -23.51
N LYS A 206 -2.25 0.49 -22.84
CA LYS A 206 -3.61 -0.04 -22.61
C LYS A 206 -4.40 -0.27 -23.90
N GLY A 207 -4.00 0.33 -25.02
CA GLY A 207 -4.59 0.14 -26.34
C GLY A 207 -4.04 -1.05 -27.14
N MET A 208 -3.01 -1.73 -26.65
CA MET A 208 -2.37 -2.85 -27.35
C MET A 208 -3.26 -4.10 -27.41
N MET A 209 -2.94 -5.05 -28.29
CA MET A 209 -3.56 -6.39 -28.23
C MET A 209 -3.19 -7.07 -26.90
N LEU A 210 -4.07 -7.92 -26.35
CA LEU A 210 -3.88 -8.49 -25.01
C LEU A 210 -2.53 -9.20 -24.84
N PHE A 211 -2.11 -10.03 -25.80
CA PHE A 211 -0.83 -10.71 -25.74
C PHE A 211 0.36 -9.74 -25.77
N GLN A 212 0.27 -8.65 -26.55
CA GLN A 212 1.29 -7.60 -26.61
C GLN A 212 1.35 -6.83 -25.29
N LEU A 213 0.18 -6.53 -24.69
CA LEU A 213 0.09 -5.88 -23.39
C LEU A 213 0.73 -6.73 -22.30
N VAL A 214 0.42 -8.04 -22.24
CA VAL A 214 0.98 -8.97 -21.25
C VAL A 214 2.51 -9.05 -21.41
N ASP A 215 3.04 -9.22 -22.63
CA ASP A 215 4.50 -9.24 -22.83
C ASP A 215 5.14 -7.89 -22.51
N LYS A 216 4.47 -6.77 -22.82
CA LYS A 216 4.97 -5.43 -22.52
C LYS A 216 5.06 -5.19 -21.01
N ILE A 217 4.03 -5.57 -20.25
CA ILE A 217 4.02 -5.48 -18.77
C ILE A 217 5.16 -6.34 -18.22
N ARG A 218 5.28 -7.61 -18.65
CA ARG A 218 6.36 -8.51 -18.24
C ARG A 218 7.75 -7.90 -18.47
N ARG A 219 8.03 -7.37 -19.67
CA ARG A 219 9.33 -6.71 -19.98
C ARG A 219 9.58 -5.48 -19.12
N LYS A 220 8.55 -4.68 -18.87
CA LYS A 220 8.67 -3.51 -17.98
C LYS A 220 8.98 -3.93 -16.54
N ILE A 221 8.37 -5.01 -16.05
CA ILE A 221 8.69 -5.59 -14.74
C ILE A 221 10.14 -6.10 -14.73
N LEU A 222 10.60 -6.83 -15.76
CA LEU A 222 11.99 -7.30 -15.88
C LEU A 222 13.01 -6.19 -15.69
N VAL A 223 12.87 -5.10 -16.46
CA VAL A 223 13.77 -3.93 -16.38
C VAL A 223 13.74 -3.32 -14.98
N LYS A 224 12.57 -3.27 -14.33
CA LYS A 224 12.43 -2.73 -12.98
C LYS A 224 13.13 -3.61 -11.94
N MET A 225 12.93 -4.92 -12.00
CA MET A 225 13.53 -5.88 -11.08
C MET A 225 15.06 -5.90 -11.19
N GLU A 226 15.59 -5.88 -12.42
CA GLU A 226 17.03 -5.82 -12.68
C GLU A 226 17.65 -4.53 -12.11
N LYS A 227 17.04 -3.37 -12.40
CA LYS A 227 17.53 -2.07 -11.91
C LYS A 227 17.59 -2.05 -10.39
N ARG A 228 16.56 -2.56 -9.71
CA ARG A 228 16.49 -2.57 -8.25
C ARG A 228 17.44 -3.57 -7.61
N ARG A 229 17.69 -4.70 -8.23
CA ARG A 229 18.75 -5.63 -7.82
C ARG A 229 20.14 -4.98 -7.88
N ARG A 230 20.43 -4.22 -8.94
CA ARG A 230 21.69 -3.45 -9.04
C ARG A 230 21.80 -2.38 -7.95
N ILE A 231 20.69 -1.74 -7.59
CA ILE A 231 20.66 -0.78 -6.47
C ILE A 231 20.91 -1.52 -5.16
N ALA A 232 20.25 -2.64 -4.91
CA ALA A 232 20.44 -3.43 -3.69
C ALA A 232 21.91 -3.82 -3.48
N LYS A 233 22.60 -4.29 -4.53
CA LYS A 233 24.03 -4.59 -4.49
C LYS A 233 24.90 -3.40 -4.09
N LYS A 234 24.56 -2.19 -4.55
CA LYS A 234 25.29 -0.96 -4.20
C LYS A 234 25.07 -0.51 -2.76
N LEU A 235 24.02 -1.02 -2.11
CA LEU A 235 23.68 -0.70 -0.73
C LEU A 235 24.22 -1.73 0.26
N GLU A 236 24.90 -2.78 -0.22
CA GLU A 236 25.56 -3.77 0.63
C GLU A 236 26.50 -3.09 1.65
N GLY A 237 26.46 -3.59 2.89
CA GLY A 237 27.19 -3.01 4.03
C GLY A 237 26.38 -2.02 4.89
N HIS A 238 25.27 -1.47 4.38
CA HIS A 238 24.33 -0.70 5.21
C HIS A 238 23.31 -1.64 5.86
N ARG A 239 22.94 -1.38 7.12
CA ARG A 239 21.85 -2.11 7.79
C ARG A 239 20.51 -1.56 7.34
N ILE A 240 20.26 -0.26 7.52
CA ILE A 240 19.04 0.42 7.08
C ILE A 240 19.27 1.15 5.75
N LEU A 241 18.23 1.24 4.92
CA LEU A 241 18.28 1.95 3.65
C LEU A 241 18.77 3.41 3.86
N PRO A 242 19.84 3.85 3.18
CA PRO A 242 20.41 5.18 3.39
C PRO A 242 19.43 6.34 3.15
N SER A 243 18.45 6.17 2.26
CA SER A 243 17.40 7.19 2.05
C SER A 243 16.50 7.37 3.28
N VAL A 244 16.24 6.29 4.02
CA VAL A 244 15.44 6.32 5.26
C VAL A 244 16.26 6.99 6.36
N MET A 245 17.52 6.61 6.52
CA MET A 245 18.41 7.27 7.49
C MET A 245 18.59 8.77 7.19
N LYS A 246 18.67 9.15 5.91
CA LYS A 246 18.69 10.57 5.51
C LYS A 246 17.42 11.32 5.93
N GLU A 247 16.24 10.73 5.77
CA GLU A 247 14.97 11.30 6.23
C GLU A 247 14.97 11.48 7.76
N LEU A 248 15.38 10.45 8.50
CA LEU A 248 15.37 10.48 9.96
C LEU A 248 16.40 11.46 10.56
N ASN A 249 17.60 11.52 9.98
CA ASN A 249 18.62 12.49 10.37
C ASN A 249 18.25 13.94 10.00
N ALA A 250 17.35 14.14 9.02
CA ALA A 250 16.78 15.45 8.76
C ALA A 250 15.71 15.78 9.81
N LYS A 251 14.87 14.80 10.17
CA LYS A 251 13.85 14.93 11.24
C LYS A 251 14.46 15.16 12.62
N SER A 252 15.70 14.75 12.86
CA SER A 252 16.37 14.94 14.17
C SER A 252 16.90 16.36 14.40
N ARG A 253 16.76 17.28 13.44
CA ARG A 253 17.31 18.64 13.53
C ARG A 253 16.23 19.62 13.96
N GLY A 254 16.58 20.55 14.85
CA GLY A 254 15.70 21.64 15.27
C GLY A 254 14.43 21.15 15.96
N LEU A 255 14.51 20.05 16.71
CA LEU A 255 13.40 19.56 17.51
C LEU A 255 13.23 20.44 18.74
N ASP A 256 12.06 21.07 18.84
CA ASP A 256 11.61 21.80 20.02
C ASP A 256 10.74 20.88 20.88
N ILE A 257 11.41 19.92 21.55
CA ILE A 257 10.77 18.87 22.35
C ILE A 257 11.56 18.73 23.66
N GLU A 258 10.89 19.05 24.75
CA GLU A 258 11.38 18.77 26.09
C GLU A 258 11.02 17.34 26.49
N TYR A 259 11.85 16.69 27.31
CA TYR A 259 11.52 15.36 27.81
C TYR A 259 12.03 15.12 29.22
N GLU A 260 11.22 14.47 30.04
CA GLU A 260 11.61 13.89 31.32
C GLU A 260 11.76 12.37 31.18
N ARG A 261 12.90 11.84 31.63
CA ARG A 261 13.11 10.39 31.67
C ARG A 261 12.27 9.79 32.79
N ILE A 262 11.43 8.84 32.41
CA ILE A 262 10.70 7.97 33.35
C ILE A 262 11.61 6.79 33.72
N ASP A 263 12.37 6.27 32.75
CA ASP A 263 13.33 5.18 32.90
C ASP A 263 14.44 5.30 31.81
N HIS A 264 15.38 4.36 31.76
CA HIS A 264 16.49 4.36 30.79
C HIS A 264 16.02 4.49 29.33
N MET A 265 14.95 3.77 28.96
CA MET A 265 14.40 3.70 27.60
C MET A 265 12.97 4.28 27.50
N LYS A 266 12.49 4.95 28.56
CA LYS A 266 11.14 5.52 28.62
C LYS A 266 11.17 6.97 29.03
N ALA A 267 10.37 7.79 28.37
CA ALA A 267 10.30 9.22 28.65
C ALA A 267 8.91 9.77 28.41
N GLU A 268 8.53 10.75 29.23
CA GLU A 268 7.48 11.71 28.91
C GLU A 268 8.12 12.81 28.07
N VAL A 269 7.46 13.20 26.97
CA VAL A 269 7.91 14.29 26.12
C VAL A 269 6.82 15.34 25.96
N SER A 270 7.21 16.61 25.92
CA SER A 270 6.32 17.75 25.77
C SER A 270 6.65 18.47 24.47
N GLU A 271 5.67 18.53 23.57
CA GLU A 271 5.79 19.23 22.30
C GLU A 271 5.03 20.57 22.35
N GLY A 272 5.77 21.68 22.29
CA GLY A 272 5.19 23.04 22.31
C GLY A 272 5.21 23.73 23.68
N GLY A 273 6.11 23.36 24.58
CA GLY A 273 6.25 23.95 25.92
C GLY A 273 5.25 23.43 26.96
N GLU A 274 5.05 24.16 28.06
CA GLU A 274 4.22 23.74 29.21
C GLU A 274 2.76 23.43 28.86
N ASP A 275 2.17 24.17 27.91
CA ASP A 275 0.81 23.95 27.38
C ASP A 275 0.76 23.00 26.17
N GLY A 276 1.90 22.40 25.84
CA GLY A 276 2.10 21.51 24.71
C GLY A 276 1.42 20.15 24.86
N LYS A 277 1.36 19.39 23.76
CA LYS A 277 0.87 18.01 23.81
C LYS A 277 1.95 17.10 24.39
N ARG A 278 1.57 16.34 25.41
CA ARG A 278 2.44 15.34 26.02
C ARG A 278 2.30 13.98 25.37
N HIS A 279 3.43 13.31 25.21
CA HIS A 279 3.49 11.96 24.69
C HIS A 279 4.41 11.08 25.54
N VAL A 280 4.07 9.81 25.68
CA VAL A 280 4.94 8.84 26.33
C VAL A 280 5.64 8.03 25.24
N VAL A 281 6.96 7.95 25.33
CA VAL A 281 7.83 7.16 24.46
C VAL A 281 8.34 5.97 25.24
N ASP A 282 8.23 4.78 24.66
CA ASP A 282 8.83 3.54 25.16
C ASP A 282 9.68 2.95 24.02
N LEU A 283 11.00 3.12 24.11
CA LEU A 283 11.94 2.71 23.07
C LEU A 283 12.16 1.20 23.05
N ASP A 284 12.04 0.50 24.19
CA ASP A 284 12.13 -0.96 24.26
C ASP A 284 10.97 -1.61 23.49
N MET A 285 9.76 -1.08 23.70
CA MET A 285 8.56 -1.53 22.99
C MET A 285 8.41 -0.90 21.59
N ARG A 286 9.28 0.05 21.23
CA ARG A 286 9.21 0.84 19.99
C ARG A 286 7.85 1.52 19.79
N THR A 287 7.34 2.13 20.85
CA THR A 287 6.04 2.81 20.84
C THR A 287 6.14 4.28 21.25
N CYS A 288 5.21 5.06 20.74
CA CYS A 288 4.92 6.39 21.25
C CYS A 288 3.40 6.59 21.27
N THR A 289 2.87 7.29 22.26
CA THR A 289 1.42 7.59 22.32
C THR A 289 0.95 8.44 21.14
N CYS A 290 1.85 9.12 20.42
CA CYS A 290 1.53 9.78 19.16
C CYS A 290 1.22 8.82 17.99
N ARG A 291 1.45 7.51 18.16
CA ARG A 291 1.23 6.42 17.17
C ARG A 291 2.06 6.40 15.89
N GLU A 292 2.71 7.49 15.51
CA GLU A 292 3.53 7.54 14.30
C GLU A 292 4.62 6.45 14.30
N PHE A 293 5.25 6.20 15.46
CA PHE A 293 6.34 5.22 15.57
C PHE A 293 5.87 3.81 15.21
N GLN A 294 4.87 3.28 15.92
CA GLN A 294 4.41 1.91 15.70
C GLN A 294 3.72 1.71 14.33
N VAL A 295 2.99 2.71 13.81
CA VAL A 295 2.26 2.59 12.53
C VAL A 295 3.21 2.71 11.33
N SER A 296 4.18 3.62 11.37
CA SER A 296 5.12 3.82 10.26
C SER A 296 6.30 2.84 10.29
N GLY A 297 6.64 2.28 11.46
CA GLY A 297 7.85 1.48 11.67
C GLY A 297 9.13 2.31 11.70
N LYS A 298 9.03 3.63 11.84
CA LYS A 298 10.17 4.55 11.93
C LYS A 298 10.02 5.39 13.19
N PRO A 299 11.11 5.70 13.92
CA PRO A 299 11.05 6.61 15.06
C PRO A 299 10.37 7.93 14.68
N CYS A 300 9.33 8.30 15.42
CA CYS A 300 8.72 9.62 15.31
C CYS A 300 9.64 10.68 15.92
N LYS A 301 9.35 11.97 15.72
CA LYS A 301 10.16 13.06 16.28
C LYS A 301 10.33 12.97 17.82
N HIS A 302 9.30 12.51 18.53
CA HIS A 302 9.31 12.29 19.97
C HIS A 302 10.34 11.22 20.34
N ALA A 303 10.29 10.07 19.67
CA ALA A 303 11.24 8.98 19.88
C ALA A 303 12.68 9.40 19.49
N ILE A 304 12.84 10.14 18.39
CA ILE A 304 14.15 10.66 17.96
C ILE A 304 14.74 11.58 19.03
N SER A 305 13.96 12.49 19.63
CA SER A 305 14.43 13.36 20.71
C SER A 305 15.01 12.54 21.86
N CYS A 306 14.29 11.53 22.33
CA CYS A 306 14.76 10.63 23.39
C CYS A 306 16.02 9.85 22.99
N ILE A 307 16.05 9.26 21.78
CA ILE A 307 17.18 8.46 21.28
C ILE A 307 18.46 9.29 21.26
N THR A 308 18.39 10.54 20.78
CA THR A 308 19.58 11.41 20.68
C THR A 308 20.18 11.78 22.04
N GLY A 309 19.41 11.66 23.12
CA GLY A 309 19.89 11.87 24.49
C GLY A 309 20.50 10.63 25.15
N ILE A 310 20.38 9.44 24.57
CA ILE A 310 20.86 8.18 25.18
C ILE A 310 22.23 7.83 24.57
N ARG A 311 23.23 7.61 25.43
CA ARG A 311 24.57 7.18 24.98
C ARG A 311 24.53 5.71 24.53
N GLY A 312 25.24 5.40 23.45
CA GLY A 312 25.45 4.02 23.00
C GLY A 312 24.33 3.42 22.13
N VAL A 313 23.28 4.20 21.82
CA VAL A 313 22.23 3.80 20.88
C VAL A 313 22.15 4.81 19.73
N THR A 314 21.62 4.37 18.59
CA THR A 314 21.45 5.21 17.39
C THR A 314 20.02 5.14 16.89
N ILE A 315 19.59 6.14 16.11
CA ILE A 315 18.27 6.14 15.46
C ILE A 315 18.05 4.87 14.63
N GLU A 316 19.13 4.38 14.00
CA GLU A 316 19.09 3.20 13.15
C GLU A 316 18.61 1.95 13.91
N ASP A 317 18.90 1.84 15.21
CA ASP A 317 18.53 0.68 16.06
C ASP A 317 17.02 0.50 16.25
N PHE A 318 16.29 1.58 16.03
CA PHE A 318 14.86 1.67 16.28
C PHE A 318 14.04 1.70 14.98
N VAL A 319 14.68 1.56 13.82
CA VAL A 319 13.99 1.42 12.53
C VAL A 319 13.53 -0.04 12.34
N ASP A 320 12.31 -0.22 11.83
CA ASP A 320 11.78 -1.53 11.50
C ASP A 320 12.56 -2.21 10.37
N ASP A 321 12.70 -3.53 10.43
CA ASP A 321 13.46 -4.34 9.47
C ASP A 321 12.88 -4.24 8.05
N TYR A 322 11.60 -3.89 7.87
CA TYR A 322 11.06 -3.62 6.52
C TYR A 322 11.78 -2.48 5.76
N TYR A 323 12.54 -1.64 6.47
CA TYR A 323 13.39 -0.60 5.89
C TYR A 323 14.87 -1.02 5.81
N SER A 324 15.21 -2.27 6.07
CA SER A 324 16.57 -2.78 5.98
C SER A 324 16.98 -3.01 4.53
N VAL A 325 18.29 -2.89 4.29
CA VAL A 325 18.88 -3.28 2.99
C VAL A 325 18.67 -4.76 2.74
N ALA A 326 18.70 -5.60 3.79
CA ALA A 326 18.48 -7.03 3.68
C ALA A 326 17.07 -7.36 3.13
N LYS A 327 16.02 -6.75 3.69
CA LYS A 327 14.65 -6.90 3.17
C LYS A 327 14.51 -6.35 1.75
N PHE A 328 15.08 -5.18 1.47
CA PHE A 328 15.07 -4.62 0.12
C PHE A 328 15.75 -5.57 -0.88
N ALA A 329 16.93 -6.09 -0.56
CA ALA A 329 17.64 -7.05 -1.41
C ALA A 329 16.83 -8.33 -1.60
N ALA A 330 16.25 -8.89 -0.53
CA ALA A 330 15.43 -10.09 -0.57
C ALA A 330 14.23 -9.96 -1.52
N ALA A 331 13.60 -8.78 -1.57
CA ALA A 331 12.50 -8.51 -2.51
C ALA A 331 12.92 -8.63 -3.99
N TYR A 332 14.19 -8.40 -4.29
CA TYR A 332 14.72 -8.42 -5.66
C TYR A 332 15.69 -9.57 -5.94
N THR A 333 15.91 -10.48 -4.99
CA THR A 333 16.73 -11.68 -5.16
C THR A 333 16.15 -12.65 -6.20
N PRO A 334 14.84 -12.96 -6.23
CA PRO A 334 14.30 -13.88 -7.23
C PRO A 334 14.42 -13.33 -8.66
N VAL A 335 14.88 -14.17 -9.61
CA VAL A 335 15.11 -13.76 -11.02
C VAL A 335 13.93 -14.21 -11.88
N MET A 336 13.33 -13.29 -12.61
CA MET A 336 12.31 -13.65 -13.60
C MET A 336 12.94 -14.28 -14.85
N PRO A 337 12.35 -15.36 -15.40
CA PRO A 337 12.87 -16.00 -16.59
C PRO A 337 12.72 -15.09 -17.82
N GLY A 338 13.67 -15.22 -18.74
CA GLY A 338 13.56 -14.66 -20.09
C GLY A 338 12.50 -15.40 -20.91
N LEU A 339 11.99 -14.74 -21.95
CA LEU A 339 11.19 -15.39 -23.00
C LEU A 339 11.89 -15.11 -24.33
N THR A 340 11.96 -16.14 -25.17
CA THR A 340 12.41 -16.02 -26.56
C THR A 340 11.40 -15.25 -27.40
N ASP A 341 11.75 -14.96 -28.66
CA ASP A 341 10.85 -14.28 -29.57
C ASP A 341 9.58 -15.11 -29.84
N ALA A 342 8.47 -14.43 -30.17
CA ALA A 342 7.19 -15.07 -30.46
C ALA A 342 7.28 -16.10 -31.61
N SER A 343 8.20 -15.91 -32.56
CA SER A 343 8.49 -16.87 -33.64
C SER A 343 9.00 -18.23 -33.15
N GLN A 344 9.54 -18.29 -31.94
CA GLN A 344 10.12 -19.50 -31.33
C GLN A 344 9.17 -20.16 -30.32
N TRP A 345 8.01 -19.56 -30.05
CA TRP A 345 7.06 -20.12 -29.10
C TRP A 345 6.35 -21.35 -29.69
N PRO A 346 5.97 -22.33 -28.85
CA PRO A 346 5.19 -23.47 -29.32
C PRO A 346 3.93 -23.01 -30.04
N LYS A 347 3.75 -23.46 -31.29
CA LYS A 347 2.52 -23.20 -32.04
C LYS A 347 1.38 -23.94 -31.34
N LYS A 348 0.47 -23.20 -30.72
CA LYS A 348 -0.80 -23.75 -30.22
C LYS A 348 -1.94 -23.23 -31.09
N THR A 349 -2.79 -24.14 -31.56
CA THR A 349 -4.13 -23.80 -32.01
C THR A 349 -4.93 -23.42 -30.77
N HIS A 350 -5.28 -22.14 -30.65
CA HIS A 350 -6.10 -21.68 -29.55
C HIS A 350 -7.54 -22.04 -29.90
N GLU A 351 -8.19 -22.88 -29.10
CA GLU A 351 -9.60 -23.24 -29.30
C GLU A 351 -10.57 -22.10 -28.98
N PHE A 352 -10.05 -20.94 -28.55
CA PHE A 352 -10.82 -19.78 -28.18
C PHE A 352 -10.50 -18.56 -29.05
N PHE A 353 -11.50 -17.69 -29.21
CA PHE A 353 -11.33 -16.41 -29.89
C PHE A 353 -11.29 -15.25 -28.91
N LEU A 354 -10.53 -14.23 -29.27
CA LEU A 354 -10.45 -12.94 -28.59
C LEU A 354 -11.49 -12.00 -29.20
N HIS A 355 -12.66 -11.85 -28.56
CA HIS A 355 -13.65 -10.87 -28.99
C HIS A 355 -13.24 -9.47 -28.50
N PRO A 356 -13.25 -8.44 -29.37
CA PRO A 356 -13.13 -7.03 -28.99
C PRO A 356 -14.11 -6.59 -27.91
#